data_AF-A0A9D5V7J9-F1
#
_entry.id   AF-A0A9D5V7J9-F1
#
_cell.length_a   1.000
_cell.length_b   1.000
_cell.length_c   1.000
_cell.angle_alpha   90.00
_cell.angle_beta   90.00
_cell.angle_gamma   90.00
#
_symmetry.space_group_name_H-M   'P 1'
#
loop_
_entity.id
_entity.type
_entity.pdbx_description
1 polymer ?
#
loop_
_entity_poly.entity_id
_entity_poly.type
_entity_poly.pdbx_seq_one_letter_code
_entity_poly.pdbx_strand_id
1 'polypeptide(L)'
;MHRSDPKGLLRRWFVEYNPLYFFSALCVLGGIFLISMEVAQMDSDRFATGRLLLFLVLQLYEAILLAGAALLHRQARQTRPAVILAIMSLLFLFDPTFRVESLADMGTVGLLATFGWTLLTGGKLYILFRIFRIRMNRLILASGMVAAVGLVGLSHLPVLGAESQTLVLYLLNWLGFMLTGVLIRVTPRLTSLVPLSAWGEQVLRRTGRAALAFGCGFYYYHLVNFLFFFTVADQWQIALQVSPFLLLALAMIRGERLLGLLSFFMLSLTVTLHDPLYSSFLLAMTGTILGWKAWRGAHPVMRFVALFFTYCAVRAVELQAGQLPSLGLTAWQNLLFGSLALLLLWWINRLVTGALVILGAAWAIDLPRLLKLLIPESSLSLGLLLLALGFVALVAGVVINWRLGQSTDLVDSPPPFPDVPPPLIE
;
A
#
# COMPACT_ATOMS: atom_id res chain seq x y z
N MET A 1 -15.15 20.20 27.75
CA MET A 1 -13.81 19.82 27.23
C MET A 1 -12.94 19.46 28.44
N HIS A 2 -12.73 18.16 28.72
CA HIS A 2 -11.81 17.72 29.77
C HIS A 2 -10.40 18.20 29.41
N ARG A 3 -9.70 18.85 30.35
CA ARG A 3 -8.25 19.09 30.25
C ARG A 3 -7.58 17.73 30.04
N SER A 4 -7.04 17.50 28.85
CA SER A 4 -6.33 16.27 28.54
C SER A 4 -5.10 16.18 29.43
N ASP A 5 -5.12 15.24 30.39
CA ASP A 5 -3.94 14.85 31.15
C ASP A 5 -2.80 14.50 30.15
N PRO A 6 -1.65 15.20 30.20
CA PRO A 6 -0.55 14.95 29.29
C PRO A 6 -0.08 13.49 29.31
N LYS A 7 -0.21 12.79 30.45
CA LYS A 7 0.11 11.35 30.53
C LYS A 7 -0.87 10.52 29.69
N GLY A 8 -2.16 10.81 29.77
CA GLY A 8 -3.19 10.18 28.96
C GLY A 8 -2.99 10.42 27.45
N LEU A 9 -2.56 11.64 27.08
CA LEU A 9 -2.28 11.97 25.68
C LEU A 9 -1.03 11.22 25.16
N LEU A 10 0.07 11.22 25.92
CA LEU A 10 1.28 10.46 25.56
C LEU A 10 1.00 8.96 25.45
N ARG A 11 0.23 8.39 26.38
CA ARG A 11 -0.19 6.98 26.31
C ARG A 11 -0.99 6.71 25.04
N ARG A 12 -1.96 7.56 24.70
CA ARG A 12 -2.76 7.38 23.49
C ARG A 12 -1.88 7.40 22.24
N TRP A 13 -0.94 8.34 22.15
CA TRP A 13 -0.07 8.49 20.99
C TRP A 13 0.95 7.35 20.87
N PHE A 14 1.64 7.01 21.95
CA PHE A 14 2.77 6.07 21.91
C PHE A 14 2.39 4.61 22.19
N VAL A 15 1.25 4.35 22.84
CA VAL A 15 0.78 2.98 23.13
C VAL A 15 -0.30 2.54 22.16
N GLU A 16 -1.38 3.31 22.04
CA GLU A 16 -2.53 2.88 21.23
C GLU A 16 -2.29 2.99 19.72
N TYR A 17 -1.68 4.08 19.26
CA TYR A 17 -1.39 4.32 17.85
C TYR A 17 0.05 3.99 17.48
N ASN A 18 0.99 4.25 18.39
CA ASN A 18 2.42 4.06 18.26
C ASN A 18 2.98 4.43 16.87
N PRO A 19 3.33 5.71 16.63
CA PRO A 19 3.77 6.18 15.31
C PRO A 19 5.05 5.49 14.80
N LEU A 20 5.80 4.80 15.69
CA LEU A 20 7.03 4.09 15.33
C LEU A 20 6.79 2.99 14.29
N TYR A 21 5.59 2.40 14.23
CA TYR A 21 5.29 1.38 13.22
C TYR A 21 5.22 1.96 11.81
N PHE A 22 4.61 3.13 11.64
CA PHE A 22 4.56 3.82 10.35
C PHE A 22 5.92 4.41 9.98
N PHE A 23 6.61 5.02 10.95
CA PHE A 23 7.97 5.51 10.76
C PHE A 23 8.90 4.36 10.32
N SER A 24 8.81 3.21 10.99
CA SER A 24 9.54 2.01 10.62
C SER A 24 9.28 1.58 9.17
N ALA A 25 8.01 1.48 8.78
CA ALA A 25 7.63 1.10 7.43
C ALA A 25 8.20 2.06 6.37
N LEU A 26 8.10 3.38 6.60
CA LEU A 26 8.66 4.39 5.70
C LEU A 26 10.18 4.30 5.60
N CYS A 27 10.88 4.10 6.72
CA CYS A 27 12.31 3.92 6.75
C CYS A 27 12.75 2.66 6.00
N VAL A 28 12.07 1.52 6.16
CA VAL A 28 12.38 0.30 5.43
C VAL A 28 12.15 0.46 3.93
N LEU A 29 11.01 1.05 3.52
CA LEU A 29 10.72 1.30 2.10
C LEU A 29 11.75 2.26 1.47
N GLY A 30 12.05 3.37 2.14
CA GLY A 30 13.06 4.32 1.69
C GLY A 30 14.46 3.71 1.64
N GLY A 31 14.80 2.88 2.62
CA GLY A 31 16.07 2.16 2.67
C GLY A 31 16.23 1.18 1.51
N ILE A 32 15.24 0.33 1.28
CA ILE A 32 15.24 -0.64 0.17
C ILE A 32 15.31 0.09 -1.18
N PHE A 33 14.55 1.18 -1.33
CA PHE A 33 14.57 1.98 -2.55
C PHE A 33 15.98 2.51 -2.85
N LEU A 34 16.63 3.18 -1.89
CA LEU A 34 17.97 3.73 -2.08
C LEU A 34 19.02 2.64 -2.35
N ILE A 35 18.99 1.54 -1.59
CA ILE A 35 19.93 0.42 -1.81
C ILE A 35 19.69 -0.19 -3.19
N SER A 36 18.43 -0.28 -3.64
CA SER A 36 18.13 -0.87 -4.95
C SER A 36 18.71 -0.09 -6.13
N MET A 37 18.79 1.25 -6.01
CA MET A 37 19.40 2.10 -7.03
C MET A 37 20.90 1.84 -7.17
N GLU A 38 21.57 1.57 -6.05
CA GLU A 38 23.01 1.31 -6.00
C GLU A 38 23.32 -0.12 -6.44
N VAL A 39 22.50 -1.10 -6.02
CA VAL A 39 22.60 -2.49 -6.49
C VAL A 39 22.53 -2.54 -8.02
N ALA A 40 21.65 -1.76 -8.65
CA ALA A 40 21.53 -1.69 -10.10
C ALA A 40 22.79 -1.22 -10.85
N GLN A 41 23.76 -0.62 -10.16
CA GLN A 41 25.03 -0.16 -10.74
C GLN A 41 26.18 -1.15 -10.52
N MET A 42 25.96 -2.24 -9.78
CA MET A 42 26.99 -3.23 -9.48
C MET A 42 27.22 -4.22 -10.63
N ASP A 43 28.39 -4.84 -10.65
CA ASP A 43 28.71 -5.95 -11.57
C ASP A 43 27.70 -7.12 -11.44
N SER A 44 27.54 -7.91 -12.50
CA SER A 44 26.49 -8.94 -12.62
C SER A 44 26.35 -9.90 -11.43
N ASP A 45 27.46 -10.41 -10.89
CA ASP A 45 27.45 -11.34 -9.76
C ASP A 45 26.99 -10.68 -8.46
N ARG A 46 27.44 -9.44 -8.22
CA ARG A 46 27.08 -8.65 -7.03
C ARG A 46 25.66 -8.14 -7.13
N PHE A 47 25.21 -7.81 -8.34
CA PHE A 47 23.85 -7.41 -8.65
C PHE A 47 22.83 -8.50 -8.28
N ALA A 48 23.06 -9.73 -8.73
CA ALA A 48 22.22 -10.89 -8.40
C ALA A 48 22.14 -11.12 -6.88
N THR A 49 23.29 -11.10 -6.21
CA THR A 49 23.38 -11.29 -4.76
C THR A 49 22.66 -10.18 -3.99
N GLY A 50 22.82 -8.92 -4.42
CA GLY A 50 22.17 -7.76 -3.81
C GLY A 50 20.64 -7.80 -3.91
N ARG A 51 20.10 -8.22 -5.06
CA ARG A 51 18.64 -8.38 -5.25
C ARG A 51 18.04 -9.43 -4.34
N LEU A 52 18.70 -10.59 -4.23
CA LEU A 52 18.27 -11.67 -3.34
C LEU A 52 18.34 -11.23 -1.87
N LEU A 53 19.40 -10.53 -1.47
CA LEU A 53 19.55 -10.04 -0.09
C LEU A 53 18.45 -9.03 0.26
N LEU A 54 18.14 -8.08 -0.63
CA LEU A 54 17.05 -7.12 -0.42
C LEU A 54 15.69 -7.81 -0.31
N PHE A 55 15.43 -8.82 -1.15
CA PHE A 55 14.24 -9.65 -1.04
C PHE A 55 14.16 -10.33 0.33
N LEU A 56 15.24 -10.96 0.80
CA LEU A 56 15.28 -11.64 2.09
C LEU A 56 15.09 -10.68 3.27
N VAL A 57 15.68 -9.49 3.21
CA VAL A 57 15.49 -8.42 4.21
C VAL A 57 14.02 -8.03 4.30
N LEU A 58 13.33 -7.90 3.17
CA LEU A 58 11.90 -7.60 3.15
C LEU A 58 11.08 -8.72 3.79
N GLN A 59 11.40 -9.98 3.45
CA GLN A 59 10.75 -11.15 4.05
C GLN A 59 10.97 -11.21 5.57
N LEU A 60 12.18 -10.89 6.04
CA LEU A 60 12.50 -10.82 7.46
C LEU A 60 11.71 -9.72 8.15
N TYR A 61 11.63 -8.52 7.56
CA TYR A 61 10.86 -7.42 8.11
C TYR A 61 9.38 -7.78 8.28
N GLU A 62 8.77 -8.40 7.26
CA GLU A 62 7.39 -8.91 7.33
C GLU A 62 7.21 -9.96 8.43
N ALA A 63 8.17 -10.87 8.60
CA ALA A 63 8.12 -11.87 9.65
C ALA A 63 8.13 -11.22 11.05
N ILE A 64 8.92 -10.16 11.25
CA ILE A 64 8.96 -9.41 12.51
C ILE A 64 7.64 -8.66 12.74
N LEU A 65 7.02 -8.07 11.71
CA LEU A 65 5.69 -7.46 11.82
C LEU A 65 4.64 -8.47 12.30
N LEU A 66 4.63 -9.67 11.72
CA LEU A 66 3.72 -10.74 12.13
C LEU A 66 4.00 -11.25 13.55
N ALA A 67 5.27 -11.43 13.90
CA ALA A 67 5.68 -11.83 15.24
C ALA A 67 5.26 -10.76 16.27
N GLY A 68 5.48 -9.47 15.96
CA GLY A 68 5.05 -8.35 16.80
C GLY A 68 3.53 -8.29 16.95
N ALA A 69 2.77 -8.47 15.86
CA ALA A 69 1.31 -8.55 15.92
C ALA A 69 0.84 -9.72 16.79
N ALA A 70 1.45 -10.90 16.65
CA ALA A 70 1.16 -12.08 17.45
C ALA A 70 1.46 -11.85 18.94
N LEU A 71 2.63 -11.28 19.25
CA LEU A 71 3.07 -10.96 20.61
C LEU A 71 2.10 -9.99 21.29
N LEU A 72 1.82 -8.86 20.64
CA LEU A 72 0.95 -7.83 21.19
C LEU A 72 -0.50 -8.31 21.36
N HIS A 73 -1.02 -9.08 20.41
CA HIS A 73 -2.39 -9.58 20.50
C HIS A 73 -2.55 -10.70 21.54
N ARG A 74 -1.65 -11.70 21.53
CA ARG A 74 -1.81 -12.91 22.35
C ARG A 74 -1.25 -12.78 23.76
N GLN A 75 -0.10 -12.11 23.91
CA GLN A 75 0.56 -11.99 25.21
C GLN A 75 0.25 -10.66 25.87
N ALA A 76 0.34 -9.54 25.14
CA ALA A 76 0.10 -8.22 25.72
C ALA A 76 -1.39 -7.81 25.78
N ARG A 77 -2.29 -8.59 25.16
CA ARG A 77 -3.73 -8.29 25.01
C ARG A 77 -4.02 -6.92 24.36
N GLN A 78 -3.06 -6.36 23.62
CA GLN A 78 -3.18 -5.08 22.96
C GLN A 78 -3.63 -5.24 21.51
N THR A 79 -4.95 -5.31 21.32
CA THR A 79 -5.53 -5.58 20.00
C THR A 79 -5.31 -4.45 19.00
N ARG A 80 -5.39 -3.18 19.41
CA ARG A 80 -5.22 -2.03 18.50
C ARG A 80 -3.85 -1.99 17.82
N PRO A 81 -2.71 -1.94 18.54
CA PRO A 81 -1.40 -1.90 17.90
C PRO A 81 -1.08 -3.19 17.14
N ALA A 82 -1.57 -4.35 17.59
CA ALA A 82 -1.46 -5.58 16.82
C ALA A 82 -2.16 -5.50 15.46
N VAL A 83 -3.36 -4.90 15.40
CA VAL A 83 -4.07 -4.66 14.14
C VAL A 83 -3.30 -3.70 13.24
N ILE A 84 -2.66 -2.66 13.80
CA ILE A 84 -1.82 -1.74 13.01
C ILE A 84 -0.65 -2.51 12.36
N LEU A 85 0.08 -3.32 13.13
CA LEU A 85 1.17 -4.17 12.61
C LEU A 85 0.67 -5.16 11.55
N ALA A 86 -0.52 -5.73 11.73
CA ALA A 86 -1.13 -6.61 10.75
C ALA A 86 -1.49 -5.89 9.45
N ILE A 87 -2.02 -4.67 9.52
CA ILE A 87 -2.28 -3.84 8.34
C ILE A 87 -0.97 -3.49 7.64
N MET A 88 0.08 -3.11 8.38
CA MET A 88 1.40 -2.88 7.79
C MET A 88 1.93 -4.14 7.10
N SER A 89 1.83 -5.30 7.75
CA SER A 89 2.23 -6.58 7.15
C SER A 89 1.45 -6.88 5.86
N LEU A 90 0.15 -6.55 5.80
CA LEU A 90 -0.63 -6.68 4.58
C LEU A 90 -0.16 -5.75 3.46
N LEU A 91 0.35 -4.55 3.76
CA LEU A 91 0.92 -3.66 2.74
C LEU A 91 2.21 -4.26 2.16
N PHE A 92 3.09 -4.77 3.03
CA PHE A 92 4.34 -5.39 2.61
C PHE A 92 4.16 -6.76 1.94
N LEU A 93 3.08 -7.47 2.26
CA LEU A 93 2.73 -8.76 1.64
C LEU A 93 2.68 -8.67 0.11
N PHE A 94 2.25 -7.52 -0.42
CA PHE A 94 2.17 -7.29 -1.85
C PHE A 94 3.45 -6.69 -2.44
N ASP A 95 4.57 -6.65 -1.71
CA ASP A 95 5.85 -6.14 -2.19
C ASP A 95 5.76 -4.78 -2.93
N PRO A 96 5.55 -3.67 -2.20
CA PRO A 96 5.50 -2.34 -2.78
C PRO A 96 6.82 -1.90 -3.45
N THR A 97 7.89 -2.69 -3.32
CA THR A 97 9.25 -2.38 -3.80
C THR A 97 9.68 -3.19 -5.02
N PHE A 98 8.76 -3.99 -5.59
CA PHE A 98 8.98 -4.81 -6.77
C PHE A 98 10.18 -5.77 -6.68
N ARG A 99 10.49 -6.24 -5.46
CA ARG A 99 11.63 -7.14 -5.26
C ARG A 99 11.36 -8.52 -5.86
N VAL A 100 10.14 -9.04 -5.79
CA VAL A 100 9.73 -10.31 -6.38
C VAL A 100 9.87 -10.27 -7.90
N GLU A 101 9.44 -9.18 -8.53
CA GLU A 101 9.60 -8.93 -9.97
C GLU A 101 11.09 -8.85 -10.32
N SER A 102 11.87 -8.21 -9.45
CA SER A 102 13.33 -8.19 -9.54
C SER A 102 13.99 -9.55 -9.23
N LEU A 103 13.32 -10.69 -9.26
CA LEU A 103 14.00 -11.99 -9.22
C LEU A 103 13.85 -12.77 -10.54
N ALA A 104 13.07 -12.27 -11.48
CA ALA A 104 12.65 -13.00 -12.67
C ALA A 104 13.77 -13.49 -13.61
N ASP A 105 14.82 -12.68 -13.77
CA ASP A 105 15.95 -12.89 -14.67
C ASP A 105 17.11 -13.66 -14.01
N MET A 106 16.98 -14.05 -12.74
CA MET A 106 18.00 -14.81 -11.99
C MET A 106 17.96 -16.33 -12.25
N GLY A 107 17.36 -16.76 -13.36
CA GLY A 107 17.22 -18.18 -13.73
C GLY A 107 16.55 -19.02 -12.65
N THR A 108 17.10 -20.20 -12.36
CA THR A 108 16.53 -21.17 -11.41
C THR A 108 16.44 -20.61 -9.98
N VAL A 109 17.43 -19.81 -9.54
CA VAL A 109 17.41 -19.21 -8.20
C VAL A 109 16.24 -18.24 -8.06
N GLY A 110 16.03 -17.42 -9.08
CA GLY A 110 14.89 -16.51 -9.16
C GLY A 110 13.55 -17.23 -9.11
N LEU A 111 13.40 -18.30 -9.89
CA LEU A 111 12.20 -19.14 -9.90
C LEU A 111 11.91 -19.76 -8.52
N LEU A 112 12.93 -20.31 -7.86
CA LEU A 112 12.77 -20.89 -6.52
C LEU A 112 12.39 -19.82 -5.49
N ALA A 113 12.98 -18.63 -5.57
CA ALA A 113 12.70 -17.54 -4.64
C ALA A 113 11.28 -16.98 -4.82
N THR A 114 10.80 -16.79 -6.05
CA THR A 114 9.43 -16.31 -6.34
C THR A 114 8.37 -17.37 -6.00
N PHE A 115 8.67 -18.65 -6.23
CA PHE A 115 7.83 -19.75 -5.76
C PHE A 115 7.77 -19.80 -4.22
N GLY A 116 8.93 -19.68 -3.56
CA GLY A 116 9.02 -19.57 -2.10
C GLY A 116 8.21 -18.38 -1.57
N TRP A 117 8.30 -17.22 -2.23
CA TRP A 117 7.49 -16.05 -1.89
C TRP A 117 5.99 -16.34 -1.99
N THR A 118 5.54 -17.02 -3.05
CA THR A 118 4.12 -17.39 -3.22
C THR A 118 3.62 -18.24 -2.05
N LEU A 119 4.40 -19.25 -1.66
CA LEU A 119 4.08 -20.08 -0.50
C LEU A 119 4.07 -19.27 0.80
N LEU A 120 5.06 -18.40 0.99
CA LEU A 120 5.13 -17.51 2.14
C LEU A 120 3.93 -16.56 2.20
N THR A 121 3.46 -16.04 1.07
CA THR A 121 2.27 -15.18 1.01
C THR A 121 1.04 -15.89 1.56
N GLY A 122 0.79 -17.14 1.13
CA GLY A 122 -0.26 -17.97 1.70
C GLY A 122 -0.08 -18.26 3.19
N GLY A 123 1.15 -18.59 3.59
CA GLY A 123 1.51 -18.83 4.98
C GLY A 123 1.29 -17.62 5.89
N LYS A 124 1.68 -16.42 5.45
CA LYS A 124 1.50 -15.16 6.18
C LYS A 124 0.02 -14.81 6.34
N LEU A 125 -0.79 -14.96 5.28
CA LEU A 125 -2.25 -14.80 5.36
C LEU A 125 -2.87 -15.78 6.35
N TYR A 126 -2.47 -17.06 6.30
CA TYR A 126 -2.90 -18.07 7.25
C TYR A 126 -2.52 -17.69 8.69
N ILE A 127 -1.28 -17.26 8.93
CA ILE A 127 -0.80 -16.80 10.23
C ILE A 127 -1.62 -15.61 10.72
N LEU A 128 -1.94 -14.63 9.88
CA LEU A 128 -2.79 -13.49 10.24
C LEU A 128 -4.19 -13.94 10.70
N PHE A 129 -4.84 -14.84 9.96
CA PHE A 129 -6.12 -15.42 10.38
C PHE A 129 -6.00 -16.12 11.75
N ARG A 130 -4.89 -16.85 11.98
CA ARG A 130 -4.63 -17.53 13.25
C ARG A 130 -4.29 -16.57 14.40
N ILE A 131 -3.59 -15.46 14.15
CA ILE A 131 -3.27 -14.46 15.16
C ILE A 131 -4.57 -13.91 15.74
N PHE A 132 -5.45 -13.40 14.89
CA PHE A 132 -6.71 -12.75 15.29
C PHE A 132 -7.88 -13.70 15.50
N ARG A 133 -7.63 -15.02 15.43
CA ARG A 133 -8.66 -16.07 15.57
C ARG A 133 -9.85 -15.83 14.63
N ILE A 134 -9.57 -15.43 13.39
CA ILE A 134 -10.58 -15.23 12.35
C ILE A 134 -10.72 -16.55 11.60
N ARG A 135 -11.97 -16.98 11.35
CA ARG A 135 -12.26 -18.14 10.51
C ARG A 135 -11.80 -17.84 9.09
N MET A 136 -10.87 -18.66 8.61
CA MET A 136 -10.30 -18.50 7.28
C MET A 136 -11.38 -18.71 6.21
N ASN A 137 -11.60 -17.68 5.40
CA ASN A 137 -12.46 -17.78 4.24
C ASN A 137 -11.62 -18.32 3.07
N ARG A 138 -11.96 -19.52 2.57
CA ARG A 138 -11.24 -20.18 1.47
C ARG A 138 -11.22 -19.33 0.21
N LEU A 139 -12.27 -18.54 -0.05
CA LEU A 139 -12.30 -17.65 -1.22
C LEU A 139 -11.24 -16.55 -1.11
N ILE A 140 -11.11 -15.91 0.05
CA ILE A 140 -10.09 -14.84 0.25
C ILE A 140 -8.69 -15.42 0.08
N LEU A 141 -8.42 -16.59 0.68
CA LEU A 141 -7.13 -17.25 0.53
C LEU A 141 -6.87 -17.64 -0.93
N ALA A 142 -7.83 -18.30 -1.58
CA ALA A 142 -7.69 -18.73 -2.97
C ALA A 142 -7.47 -17.53 -3.91
N SER A 143 -8.27 -16.47 -3.78
CA SER A 143 -8.09 -15.24 -4.57
C SER A 143 -6.74 -14.59 -4.32
N GLY A 144 -6.27 -14.54 -3.06
CA GLY A 144 -4.95 -14.03 -2.73
C GLY A 144 -3.82 -14.86 -3.33
N MET A 145 -3.93 -16.20 -3.29
CA MET A 145 -2.95 -17.10 -3.90
C MET A 145 -2.94 -17.01 -5.42
N VAL A 146 -4.11 -16.95 -6.06
CA VAL A 146 -4.21 -16.77 -7.52
C VAL A 146 -3.61 -15.42 -7.93
N ALA A 147 -3.86 -14.35 -7.16
CA ALA A 147 -3.24 -13.06 -7.38
C ALA A 147 -1.70 -13.13 -7.24
N ALA A 148 -1.20 -13.77 -6.18
CA ALA A 148 0.24 -13.95 -5.96
C ALA A 148 0.92 -14.75 -7.09
N VAL A 149 0.31 -15.87 -7.52
CA VAL A 149 0.77 -16.63 -8.69
C VAL A 149 0.74 -15.77 -9.95
N GLY A 150 -0.29 -14.95 -10.12
CA GLY A 150 -0.37 -13.98 -11.22
C GLY A 150 0.79 -12.98 -11.21
N LEU A 151 1.19 -12.46 -10.04
CA LEU A 151 2.34 -11.55 -9.90
C LEU A 151 3.67 -12.24 -10.21
N VAL A 152 3.85 -13.49 -9.78
CA VAL A 152 5.01 -14.29 -10.19
C VAL A 152 4.97 -14.60 -11.69
N GLY A 153 3.79 -14.82 -12.26
CA GLY A 153 3.62 -14.90 -13.71
C GLY A 153 4.08 -13.63 -14.43
N LEU A 154 3.75 -12.44 -13.89
CA LEU A 154 4.25 -11.16 -14.40
C LEU A 154 5.77 -11.13 -14.38
N SER A 155 6.40 -11.53 -13.27
CA SER A 155 7.84 -11.41 -13.14
C SER A 155 8.57 -12.13 -14.27
N HIS A 156 8.14 -13.32 -14.68
CA HIS A 156 8.79 -14.10 -15.74
C HIS A 156 8.47 -13.67 -17.18
N LEU A 157 7.65 -12.63 -17.38
CA LEU A 157 7.34 -12.07 -18.70
C LEU A 157 8.57 -11.73 -19.58
N PRO A 158 9.65 -11.12 -19.06
CA PRO A 158 10.77 -10.67 -19.89
C PRO A 158 11.51 -11.81 -20.60
N VAL A 159 11.32 -13.05 -20.12
CA VAL A 159 11.88 -14.26 -20.74
C VAL A 159 11.03 -14.75 -21.91
N LEU A 160 9.80 -14.26 -22.06
CA LEU A 160 8.89 -14.58 -23.16
C LEU A 160 9.12 -13.60 -24.33
N GLY A 161 8.84 -14.04 -25.57
CA GLY A 161 8.85 -13.16 -26.74
C GLY A 161 7.81 -12.04 -26.64
N ALA A 162 8.04 -10.90 -27.31
CA ALA A 162 7.21 -9.68 -27.17
C ALA A 162 5.70 -9.91 -27.35
N GLU A 163 5.29 -10.69 -28.36
CA GLU A 163 3.87 -11.03 -28.57
C GLU A 163 3.26 -11.80 -27.38
N SER A 164 4.05 -12.68 -26.76
CA SER A 164 3.65 -13.44 -25.58
C SER A 164 3.55 -12.56 -24.33
N GLN A 165 4.39 -11.51 -24.22
CA GLN A 165 4.34 -10.57 -23.11
C GLN A 165 3.03 -9.78 -23.09
N THR A 166 2.64 -9.23 -24.24
CA THR A 166 1.37 -8.51 -24.39
C THR A 166 0.18 -9.40 -24.04
N LEU A 167 0.14 -10.63 -24.56
CA LEU A 167 -0.94 -11.58 -24.28
C LEU A 167 -1.04 -11.91 -22.78
N VAL A 168 0.08 -12.19 -22.13
CA VAL A 168 0.09 -12.54 -20.70
C VAL A 168 -0.31 -11.34 -19.84
N LEU A 169 0.13 -10.12 -20.17
CA LEU A 169 -0.33 -8.91 -19.48
C LEU A 169 -1.85 -8.73 -19.61
N TYR A 170 -2.43 -8.98 -20.80
CA TYR A 170 -3.88 -8.98 -20.96
C TYR A 170 -4.57 -10.03 -20.09
N LEU A 171 -4.08 -11.26 -20.10
CA LEU A 171 -4.65 -12.35 -19.30
C LEU A 171 -4.61 -12.02 -17.80
N LEU A 172 -3.50 -11.47 -17.31
CA LEU A 172 -3.33 -11.10 -15.90
C LEU A 172 -4.21 -9.90 -15.51
N ASN A 173 -4.37 -8.94 -16.40
CA ASN A 173 -5.28 -7.83 -16.14
C ASN A 173 -6.75 -8.27 -16.05
N TRP A 174 -7.20 -9.12 -16.98
CA TRP A 174 -8.53 -9.72 -16.93
C TRP A 174 -8.72 -10.65 -15.72
N LEU A 175 -7.67 -11.39 -15.33
CA LEU A 175 -7.66 -12.17 -14.10
C LEU A 175 -7.88 -11.26 -12.88
N GLY A 176 -7.12 -10.17 -12.76
CA GLY A 176 -7.29 -9.18 -11.70
C GLY A 176 -8.70 -8.61 -11.65
N PHE A 177 -9.29 -8.30 -12.81
CA PHE A 177 -10.67 -7.84 -12.93
C PHE A 177 -11.68 -8.86 -12.42
N MET A 178 -11.58 -10.10 -12.89
CA MET A 178 -12.47 -11.17 -12.49
C MET A 178 -12.36 -11.46 -10.98
N LEU A 179 -11.13 -11.53 -10.45
CA LEU A 179 -10.90 -11.70 -9.01
C LEU A 179 -11.52 -10.57 -8.20
N THR A 180 -11.29 -9.32 -8.61
CA THR A 180 -11.82 -8.16 -7.90
C THR A 180 -13.35 -8.11 -7.98
N GLY A 181 -13.92 -8.39 -9.16
CA GLY A 181 -15.36 -8.48 -9.37
C GLY A 181 -16.01 -9.56 -8.50
N VAL A 182 -15.42 -10.76 -8.42
CA VAL A 182 -15.87 -11.84 -7.54
C VAL A 182 -15.81 -11.41 -6.06
N LEU A 183 -14.70 -10.81 -5.62
CA LEU A 183 -14.53 -10.37 -4.23
C LEU A 183 -15.54 -9.27 -3.85
N ILE A 184 -15.81 -8.32 -4.76
CA ILE A 184 -16.82 -7.28 -4.56
C ILE A 184 -18.23 -7.88 -4.57
N ARG A 185 -18.52 -8.83 -5.45
CA ARG A 185 -19.87 -9.42 -5.59
C ARG A 185 -20.24 -10.34 -4.44
N VAL A 186 -19.28 -11.17 -4.00
CA VAL A 186 -19.48 -12.13 -2.91
C VAL A 186 -19.36 -11.44 -1.56
N THR A 187 -18.53 -10.40 -1.43
CA THR A 187 -18.21 -9.72 -0.16
C THR A 187 -17.92 -10.72 0.96
N PRO A 188 -16.87 -11.56 0.83
CA PRO A 188 -16.62 -12.65 1.77
C PRO A 188 -16.56 -12.11 3.20
N ARG A 189 -17.49 -12.57 4.05
CA ARG A 189 -17.58 -12.14 5.44
C ARG A 189 -16.45 -12.78 6.24
N LEU A 190 -15.64 -11.96 6.91
CA LEU A 190 -14.72 -12.42 7.94
C LEU A 190 -15.51 -12.65 9.22
N THR A 191 -15.40 -13.86 9.77
CA THR A 191 -16.06 -14.25 11.02
C THR A 191 -15.01 -14.52 12.08
N SER A 192 -15.18 -13.95 13.26
CA SER A 192 -14.32 -14.24 14.41
C SER A 192 -14.70 -15.59 15.01
N LEU A 193 -13.71 -16.37 15.45
CA LEU A 193 -13.90 -17.60 16.23
C LEU A 193 -14.18 -17.30 17.72
N VAL A 194 -14.02 -16.05 18.13
CA VAL A 194 -14.28 -15.57 19.49
C VAL A 194 -15.36 -14.50 19.40
N PRO A 195 -16.31 -14.43 20.35
CA PRO A 195 -17.30 -13.35 20.40
C PRO A 195 -16.60 -11.99 20.40
N LEU A 196 -17.05 -11.10 19.52
CA LEU A 196 -16.60 -9.71 19.45
C LEU A 196 -17.74 -8.81 19.94
N SER A 197 -17.39 -7.66 20.52
CA SER A 197 -18.37 -6.60 20.74
C SER A 197 -18.87 -6.06 19.39
N ALA A 198 -20.02 -5.38 19.39
CA ALA A 198 -20.57 -4.74 18.18
C ALA A 198 -19.55 -3.81 17.48
N TRP A 199 -18.75 -3.10 18.27
CA TRP A 199 -17.64 -2.30 17.75
C TRP A 199 -16.54 -3.16 17.12
N GLY A 200 -16.14 -4.25 17.77
CA GLY A 200 -15.14 -5.20 17.25
C GLY A 200 -15.56 -5.81 15.92
N GLU A 201 -16.83 -6.19 15.78
CA GLU A 201 -17.38 -6.67 14.50
C GLU A 201 -17.33 -5.61 13.40
N GLN A 202 -17.68 -4.36 13.74
CA GLN A 202 -17.62 -3.24 12.80
C GLN A 202 -16.18 -2.98 12.33
N VAL A 203 -15.21 -3.03 13.25
CA VAL A 203 -13.78 -2.90 12.92
C VAL A 203 -13.33 -4.05 12.05
N LEU A 204 -13.62 -5.31 12.41
CA LEU A 204 -13.25 -6.48 11.59
C LEU A 204 -13.81 -6.38 10.17
N ARG A 205 -15.07 -5.97 10.02
CA ARG A 205 -15.70 -5.76 8.72
C ARG A 205 -15.03 -4.65 7.92
N ARG A 206 -14.71 -3.52 8.54
CA ARG A 206 -14.04 -2.37 7.87
C ARG A 206 -12.62 -2.72 7.47
N THR A 207 -11.84 -3.30 8.37
CA THR A 207 -10.45 -3.69 8.11
C THR A 207 -10.37 -4.81 7.08
N GLY A 208 -11.27 -5.80 7.12
CA GLY A 208 -11.34 -6.84 6.10
C GLY A 208 -11.62 -6.28 4.70
N ARG A 209 -12.55 -5.33 4.58
CA ARG A 209 -12.80 -4.63 3.31
C ARG A 209 -11.61 -3.80 2.85
N ALA A 210 -10.96 -3.09 3.77
CA ALA A 210 -9.76 -2.30 3.46
C ALA A 210 -8.62 -3.21 2.98
N ALA A 211 -8.40 -4.36 3.63
CA ALA A 211 -7.40 -5.36 3.22
C ALA A 211 -7.66 -5.90 1.81
N LEU A 212 -8.91 -6.23 1.47
CA LEU A 212 -9.27 -6.65 0.12
C LEU A 212 -9.05 -5.52 -0.89
N ALA A 213 -9.44 -4.30 -0.55
CA ALA A 213 -9.23 -3.14 -1.42
C ALA A 213 -7.74 -2.86 -1.66
N PHE A 214 -6.91 -2.92 -0.62
CA PHE A 214 -5.47 -2.80 -0.74
C PHE A 214 -4.89 -3.92 -1.59
N GLY A 215 -5.28 -5.18 -1.38
CA GLY A 215 -4.78 -6.28 -2.19
C GLY A 215 -5.13 -6.16 -3.67
N CYS A 216 -6.35 -5.75 -3.99
CA CYS A 216 -6.72 -5.47 -5.39
C CYS A 216 -5.91 -4.29 -5.93
N GLY A 217 -5.83 -3.19 -5.17
CA GLY A 217 -5.07 -2.01 -5.56
C GLY A 217 -3.60 -2.29 -5.81
N PHE A 218 -2.96 -3.11 -4.98
CA PHE A 218 -1.56 -3.50 -5.15
C PHE A 218 -1.34 -4.45 -6.32
N TYR A 219 -2.21 -5.43 -6.52
CA TYR A 219 -2.14 -6.30 -7.70
C TYR A 219 -2.10 -5.49 -8.99
N TYR A 220 -2.96 -4.49 -9.06
CA TYR A 220 -3.01 -3.59 -10.19
C TYR A 220 -1.87 -2.58 -10.25
N TYR A 221 -1.43 -2.07 -9.10
CA TYR A 221 -0.23 -1.24 -9.03
C TYR A 221 0.96 -1.96 -9.66
N HIS A 222 1.11 -3.26 -9.37
CA HIS A 222 2.12 -4.09 -10.00
C HIS A 222 1.97 -4.19 -11.51
N LEU A 223 0.77 -4.55 -11.96
CA LEU A 223 0.47 -4.67 -13.39
C LEU A 223 0.76 -3.38 -14.17
N VAL A 224 0.32 -2.24 -13.63
CA VAL A 224 0.53 -0.91 -14.24
C VAL A 224 2.00 -0.55 -14.29
N ASN A 225 2.75 -0.75 -13.21
CA ASN A 225 4.18 -0.47 -13.21
C ASN A 225 4.94 -1.40 -14.17
N PHE A 226 4.52 -2.67 -14.27
CA PHE A 226 5.11 -3.61 -15.21
C PHE A 226 4.94 -3.13 -16.67
N LEU A 227 3.77 -2.59 -17.02
CA LEU A 227 3.54 -1.97 -18.33
C LEU A 227 4.51 -0.83 -18.61
N PHE A 228 4.77 0.01 -17.60
CA PHE A 228 5.69 1.13 -17.73
C PHE A 228 7.16 0.70 -17.78
N PHE A 229 7.55 -0.35 -17.05
CA PHE A 229 8.95 -0.79 -16.98
C PHE A 229 9.44 -1.48 -18.24
N PHE A 230 8.61 -2.33 -18.85
CA PHE A 230 9.06 -3.18 -19.96
C PHE A 230 8.72 -2.64 -21.33
N THR A 231 8.15 -1.42 -21.44
CA THR A 231 7.83 -0.75 -22.71
C THR A 231 7.15 -1.68 -23.73
N VAL A 232 6.40 -2.68 -23.25
CA VAL A 232 5.85 -3.78 -24.08
C VAL A 232 4.74 -3.27 -25.00
N ALA A 233 4.27 -2.05 -24.78
CA ALA A 233 3.06 -1.53 -25.35
C ALA A 233 3.33 -0.32 -26.25
N ASP A 234 3.04 -0.49 -27.55
CA ASP A 234 2.46 0.61 -28.33
C ASP A 234 1.30 1.22 -27.54
N GLN A 235 1.13 2.53 -27.59
CA GLN A 235 0.22 3.32 -26.73
C GLN A 235 -1.23 2.80 -26.66
N TRP A 236 -1.68 2.08 -27.70
CA TRP A 236 -2.97 1.37 -27.78
C TRP A 236 -3.13 0.24 -26.77
N GLN A 237 -2.05 -0.49 -26.48
CA GLN A 237 -2.10 -1.62 -25.56
C GLN A 237 -2.28 -1.14 -24.11
N ILE A 238 -1.71 0.01 -23.75
CA ILE A 238 -1.93 0.67 -22.44
C ILE A 238 -3.44 0.91 -22.25
N ALA A 239 -4.11 1.41 -23.28
CA ALA A 239 -5.53 1.75 -23.19
C ALA A 239 -6.47 0.55 -23.00
N LEU A 240 -6.23 -0.52 -23.76
CA LEU A 240 -6.95 -1.78 -23.59
C LEU A 240 -6.71 -2.37 -22.19
N GLN A 241 -5.57 -2.08 -21.58
CA GLN A 241 -5.26 -2.52 -20.21
C GLN A 241 -5.84 -1.64 -19.11
N VAL A 242 -6.23 -0.38 -19.37
CA VAL A 242 -6.99 0.42 -18.39
C VAL A 242 -8.50 0.07 -18.39
N SER A 243 -8.99 -0.61 -19.44
CA SER A 243 -10.42 -0.91 -19.59
C SER A 243 -11.05 -1.71 -18.44
N PRO A 244 -10.41 -2.72 -17.83
CA PRO A 244 -11.03 -3.48 -16.73
C PRO A 244 -11.10 -2.66 -15.44
N PHE A 245 -10.14 -1.76 -15.20
CA PHE A 245 -10.17 -0.83 -14.07
C PHE A 245 -11.37 0.09 -14.11
N LEU A 246 -11.66 0.60 -15.31
CA LEU A 246 -12.76 1.51 -15.54
C LEU A 246 -14.11 0.77 -15.44
N LEU A 247 -14.20 -0.47 -15.93
CA LEU A 247 -15.37 -1.35 -15.72
C LEU A 247 -15.61 -1.64 -14.24
N LEU A 248 -14.54 -1.86 -13.48
CA LEU A 248 -14.63 -2.11 -12.04
C LEU A 248 -15.06 -0.84 -11.29
N ALA A 249 -14.50 0.32 -11.65
CA ALA A 249 -14.89 1.61 -11.09
C ALA A 249 -16.37 1.90 -11.39
N LEU A 250 -16.83 1.64 -12.61
CA LEU A 250 -18.24 1.73 -13.02
C LEU A 250 -19.13 0.81 -12.18
N ALA A 251 -18.75 -0.45 -11.98
CA ALA A 251 -19.51 -1.42 -11.20
C ALA A 251 -19.61 -1.06 -9.70
N MET A 252 -18.63 -0.31 -9.17
CA MET A 252 -18.61 0.15 -7.77
C MET A 252 -19.44 1.41 -7.53
N ILE A 253 -19.82 2.13 -8.59
CA ILE A 253 -20.58 3.38 -8.50
C ILE A 253 -22.08 3.06 -8.51
N ARG A 254 -22.77 3.37 -7.40
CA ARG A 254 -24.24 3.35 -7.35
C ARG A 254 -24.78 4.71 -7.80
N GLY A 255 -25.08 4.85 -9.09
CA GLY A 255 -25.78 6.03 -9.64
C GLY A 255 -25.72 6.15 -11.17
N GLU A 256 -26.88 6.13 -11.84
CA GLU A 256 -27.02 6.11 -13.31
C GLU A 256 -26.36 7.30 -14.03
N ARG A 257 -26.43 8.51 -13.46
CA ARG A 257 -25.82 9.72 -14.06
C ARG A 257 -24.29 9.71 -14.07
N LEU A 258 -23.66 9.02 -13.12
CA LEU A 258 -22.19 8.89 -13.06
C LEU A 258 -21.71 7.76 -13.99
N LEU A 259 -22.54 6.72 -14.15
CA LEU A 259 -22.34 5.65 -15.12
C LEU A 259 -22.31 6.19 -16.56
N GLY A 260 -23.24 7.07 -16.93
CA GLY A 260 -23.29 7.71 -18.25
C GLY A 260 -22.09 8.62 -18.55
N LEU A 261 -21.62 9.39 -17.56
CA LEU A 261 -20.47 10.29 -17.70
C LEU A 261 -19.15 9.50 -17.88
N LEU A 262 -18.96 8.42 -17.10
CA LEU A 262 -17.81 7.54 -17.26
C LEU A 262 -17.90 6.74 -18.56
N SER A 263 -19.08 6.31 -19.00
CA SER A 263 -19.27 5.63 -20.30
C SER A 263 -18.98 6.55 -21.48
N PHE A 264 -19.32 7.84 -21.38
CA PHE A 264 -18.96 8.87 -22.37
C PHE A 264 -17.45 9.16 -22.37
N PHE A 265 -16.83 9.24 -21.18
CA PHE A 265 -15.37 9.33 -21.06
C PHE A 265 -14.68 8.08 -21.61
N MET A 266 -15.27 6.89 -21.44
CA MET A 266 -14.79 5.62 -21.99
C MET A 266 -14.80 5.60 -23.51
N LEU A 267 -15.91 6.03 -24.13
CA LEU A 267 -15.99 6.20 -25.59
C LEU A 267 -14.99 7.25 -26.08
N SER A 268 -14.90 8.38 -25.37
CA SER A 268 -13.95 9.46 -25.70
C SER A 268 -12.49 9.01 -25.58
N LEU A 269 -12.13 8.28 -24.52
CA LEU A 269 -10.81 7.70 -24.32
C LEU A 269 -10.52 6.70 -25.45
N THR A 270 -11.41 5.74 -25.69
CA THR A 270 -11.28 4.72 -26.76
C THR A 270 -11.05 5.35 -28.15
N VAL A 271 -11.68 6.50 -28.43
CA VAL A 271 -11.59 7.23 -29.70
C VAL A 271 -10.33 8.12 -29.81
N THR A 272 -9.74 8.58 -28.69
CA THR A 272 -8.63 9.56 -28.68
C THR A 272 -7.24 8.97 -28.43
N LEU A 273 -7.13 7.65 -28.24
CA LEU A 273 -5.86 6.94 -27.96
C LEU A 273 -4.87 6.85 -29.14
N HIS A 274 -5.14 7.55 -30.24
CA HIS A 274 -4.17 7.72 -31.32
C HIS A 274 -2.98 8.60 -30.91
N ASP A 275 -3.13 9.43 -29.86
CA ASP A 275 -2.07 10.34 -29.45
C ASP A 275 -1.95 10.43 -27.90
N PRO A 276 -0.74 10.19 -27.34
CA PRO A 276 -0.48 10.08 -25.91
C PRO A 276 -0.71 11.40 -25.16
N LEU A 277 -0.61 12.57 -25.82
CA LEU A 277 -0.96 13.87 -25.22
C LEU A 277 -2.44 13.92 -24.83
N TYR A 278 -3.32 13.40 -25.69
CA TYR A 278 -4.75 13.38 -25.40
C TYR A 278 -5.08 12.38 -24.31
N SER A 279 -4.40 11.22 -24.29
CA SER A 279 -4.59 10.21 -23.24
C SER A 279 -4.23 10.74 -21.84
N SER A 280 -3.09 11.42 -21.69
CA SER A 280 -2.65 12.00 -20.43
C SER A 280 -3.60 13.12 -19.97
N PHE A 281 -4.05 13.96 -20.89
CA PHE A 281 -5.02 15.01 -20.61
C PHE A 281 -6.37 14.45 -20.14
N LEU A 282 -6.90 13.42 -20.82
CA LEU A 282 -8.15 12.75 -20.43
C LEU A 282 -8.02 12.04 -19.06
N LEU A 283 -6.89 11.39 -18.78
CA LEU A 283 -6.63 10.78 -17.47
C LEU A 283 -6.58 11.87 -16.37
N ALA A 284 -5.90 12.99 -16.62
CA ALA A 284 -5.82 14.12 -15.69
C ALA A 284 -7.20 14.76 -15.44
N MET A 285 -7.99 14.96 -16.50
CA MET A 285 -9.36 15.46 -16.40
C MET A 285 -10.25 14.50 -15.62
N THR A 286 -10.16 13.20 -15.89
CA THR A 286 -10.91 12.16 -15.16
C THR A 286 -10.55 12.18 -13.67
N GLY A 287 -9.25 12.21 -13.34
CA GLY A 287 -8.77 12.34 -11.98
C GLY A 287 -9.31 13.59 -11.29
N THR A 288 -9.28 14.73 -11.98
CA THR A 288 -9.78 16.02 -11.47
C THR A 288 -11.28 16.00 -11.21
N ILE A 289 -12.09 15.46 -12.14
CA ILE A 289 -13.55 15.36 -12.00
C ILE A 289 -13.92 14.45 -10.82
N LEU A 290 -13.25 13.31 -10.69
CA LEU A 290 -13.47 12.38 -9.59
C LEU A 290 -13.03 12.99 -8.25
N GLY A 291 -11.91 13.69 -8.22
CA GLY A 291 -11.41 14.40 -7.05
C GLY A 291 -12.38 15.49 -6.59
N TRP A 292 -12.91 16.28 -7.53
CA TRP A 292 -13.92 17.30 -7.26
C TRP A 292 -15.23 16.71 -6.73
N LYS A 293 -15.72 15.61 -7.31
CA LYS A 293 -16.91 14.92 -6.77
C LYS A 293 -16.67 14.38 -5.37
N ALA A 294 -15.50 13.80 -5.12
CA ALA A 294 -15.15 13.29 -3.81
C ALA A 294 -14.94 14.39 -2.76
N TRP A 295 -14.59 15.61 -3.20
CA TRP A 295 -14.55 16.81 -2.38
C TRP A 295 -15.97 17.29 -2.01
N ARG A 296 -16.92 17.22 -2.94
CA ARG A 296 -18.36 17.53 -2.70
C ARG A 296 -19.12 16.48 -1.88
N GLY A 297 -18.41 15.61 -1.16
CA GLY A 297 -19.02 14.61 -0.27
C GLY A 297 -19.44 13.30 -0.95
N ALA A 298 -19.02 13.06 -2.20
CA ALA A 298 -19.20 11.73 -2.80
C ALA A 298 -18.33 10.67 -2.11
N HIS A 299 -18.59 9.40 -2.44
CA HIS A 299 -18.02 8.23 -1.76
C HIS A 299 -16.47 8.32 -1.66
N PRO A 300 -15.85 8.02 -0.50
CA PRO A 300 -14.41 8.20 -0.28
C PRO A 300 -13.52 7.40 -1.25
N VAL A 301 -14.03 6.30 -1.82
CA VAL A 301 -13.34 5.52 -2.87
C VAL A 301 -13.01 6.38 -4.10
N MET A 302 -13.84 7.38 -4.44
CA MET A 302 -13.58 8.26 -5.58
C MET A 302 -12.30 9.07 -5.43
N ARG A 303 -11.81 9.27 -4.19
CA ARG A 303 -10.53 9.96 -3.92
C ARG A 303 -9.34 9.12 -4.33
N PHE A 304 -9.39 7.82 -4.04
CA PHE A 304 -8.35 6.88 -4.45
C PHE A 304 -8.33 6.71 -5.96
N VAL A 305 -9.52 6.59 -6.58
CA VAL A 305 -9.64 6.50 -8.02
C VAL A 305 -9.10 7.79 -8.67
N ALA A 306 -9.44 8.96 -8.15
CA ALA A 306 -8.91 10.24 -8.62
C ALA A 306 -7.38 10.30 -8.60
N LEU A 307 -6.76 9.97 -7.46
CA LEU A 307 -5.30 9.92 -7.31
C LEU A 307 -4.64 8.96 -8.30
N PHE A 308 -5.25 7.78 -8.51
CA PHE A 308 -4.76 6.81 -9.47
C PHE A 308 -4.79 7.33 -10.91
N PHE A 309 -5.88 7.99 -11.33
CA PHE A 309 -5.98 8.59 -12.66
C PHE A 309 -4.98 9.73 -12.85
N THR A 310 -4.78 10.58 -11.83
CA THR A 310 -3.75 11.63 -11.86
C THR A 310 -2.34 11.03 -11.96
N TYR A 311 -2.03 9.97 -11.22
CA TYR A 311 -0.75 9.27 -11.33
C TYR A 311 -0.53 8.71 -12.73
N CYS A 312 -1.53 8.02 -13.31
CA CYS A 312 -1.44 7.49 -14.67
C CYS A 312 -1.23 8.60 -15.70
N ALA A 313 -1.87 9.76 -15.53
CA ALA A 313 -1.69 10.92 -16.39
C ALA A 313 -0.24 11.44 -16.37
N VAL A 314 0.35 11.59 -15.18
CA VAL A 314 1.76 12.02 -15.04
C VAL A 314 2.70 11.03 -15.70
N ARG A 315 2.51 9.72 -15.46
CA ARG A 315 3.33 8.67 -16.07
C ARG A 315 3.20 8.62 -17.59
N ALA A 316 2.01 8.88 -18.14
CA ALA A 316 1.82 8.95 -19.58
C ALA A 316 2.59 10.12 -20.22
N VAL A 317 2.65 11.28 -19.56
CA VAL A 317 3.48 12.43 -20.01
C VAL A 317 4.97 12.09 -19.95
N GLU A 318 5.43 11.44 -18.88
CA GLU A 318 6.83 11.02 -18.74
C GLU A 318 7.25 10.04 -19.84
N LEU A 319 6.40 9.05 -20.17
CA LEU A 319 6.67 8.10 -21.25
C LEU A 319 6.82 8.82 -22.61
N GLN A 320 6.02 9.86 -22.84
CA GLN A 320 6.03 10.64 -24.08
C GLN A 320 7.28 11.51 -24.23
N ALA A 321 7.86 11.99 -23.13
CA ALA A 321 9.05 12.83 -23.17
C ALA A 321 10.30 12.10 -23.69
N GLY A 322 10.25 10.77 -23.88
CA GLY A 322 11.38 9.95 -24.32
C GLY A 322 12.55 9.93 -23.32
N GLN A 323 12.41 10.66 -22.23
CA GLN A 323 13.27 10.70 -21.08
C GLN A 323 12.39 10.22 -19.94
N LEU A 324 12.73 9.07 -19.34
CA LEU A 324 12.56 8.98 -17.90
C LEU A 324 13.29 10.22 -17.39
N PRO A 325 12.62 11.21 -16.79
CA PRO A 325 13.36 12.29 -16.20
C PRO A 325 14.39 11.60 -15.31
N SER A 326 15.66 11.99 -15.41
CA SER A 326 16.60 11.69 -14.34
C SER A 326 16.04 12.42 -13.13
N LEU A 327 15.03 11.82 -12.50
CA LEU A 327 14.40 12.25 -11.28
C LEU A 327 15.48 11.95 -10.24
N GLY A 328 16.51 12.81 -10.24
CA GLY A 328 17.48 12.83 -9.17
C GLY A 328 16.72 12.90 -7.85
N LEU A 329 17.39 12.53 -6.76
CA LEU A 329 16.81 12.47 -5.40
C LEU A 329 15.87 13.66 -5.08
N THR A 330 16.12 14.84 -5.65
CA THR A 330 15.29 16.06 -5.56
C THR A 330 13.89 15.96 -6.16
N ALA A 331 13.68 15.25 -7.27
CA ALA A 331 12.38 15.19 -7.93
C ALA A 331 11.43 14.16 -7.29
N TRP A 332 11.96 13.04 -6.78
CA TRP A 332 11.20 12.13 -5.92
C TRP A 332 10.86 12.76 -4.58
N GLN A 333 11.78 13.54 -3.99
CA GLN A 333 11.46 14.38 -2.84
C GLN A 333 10.32 15.33 -3.17
N ASN A 334 10.31 16.01 -4.31
CA ASN A 334 9.22 16.92 -4.68
C ASN A 334 7.89 16.22 -4.96
N LEU A 335 7.89 15.02 -5.54
CA LEU A 335 6.68 14.22 -5.76
C LEU A 335 6.16 13.63 -4.46
N LEU A 336 7.04 13.09 -3.61
CA LEU A 336 6.68 12.58 -2.29
C LEU A 336 6.22 13.70 -1.36
N PHE A 337 6.94 14.84 -1.32
CA PHE A 337 6.56 16.05 -0.58
C PHE A 337 5.30 16.70 -1.15
N GLY A 338 5.12 16.74 -2.46
CA GLY A 338 3.90 17.26 -3.09
C GLY A 338 2.70 16.38 -2.78
N SER A 339 2.88 15.05 -2.81
CA SER A 339 1.83 14.08 -2.46
C SER A 339 1.52 14.07 -0.96
N LEU A 340 2.55 14.14 -0.10
CA LEU A 340 2.41 14.28 1.35
C LEU A 340 1.80 15.63 1.71
N ALA A 341 2.22 16.72 1.08
CA ALA A 341 1.67 18.06 1.29
C ALA A 341 0.22 18.13 0.82
N LEU A 342 -0.13 17.52 -0.31
CA LEU A 342 -1.51 17.43 -0.78
C LEU A 342 -2.34 16.51 0.13
N LEU A 343 -1.80 15.39 0.63
CA LEU A 343 -2.46 14.53 1.62
C LEU A 343 -2.61 15.22 2.98
N LEU A 344 -1.65 16.03 3.42
CA LEU A 344 -1.68 16.81 4.66
C LEU A 344 -2.64 18.01 4.56
N LEU A 345 -2.61 18.73 3.44
CA LEU A 345 -3.56 19.79 3.07
C LEU A 345 -4.98 19.23 2.94
N TRP A 346 -5.12 18.00 2.43
CA TRP A 346 -6.37 17.27 2.29
C TRP A 346 -6.90 16.71 3.63
N TRP A 347 -6.01 16.42 4.60
CA TRP A 347 -6.39 15.81 5.88
C TRP A 347 -6.74 16.84 6.98
N ILE A 348 -6.24 18.07 6.94
CA ILE A 348 -6.28 18.99 8.10
C ILE A 348 -6.90 20.35 7.75
N ASN A 349 -8.04 20.66 8.36
CA ASN A 349 -8.75 21.94 8.23
C ASN A 349 -8.35 22.92 9.36
N ARG A 350 -7.97 24.15 9.00
CA ARG A 350 -7.66 25.40 9.79
C ARG A 350 -6.18 25.85 9.98
N LEU A 351 -6.06 27.17 9.88
CA LEU A 351 -4.95 28.17 9.99
C LEU A 351 -3.68 27.87 10.82
N VAL A 352 -3.69 26.97 11.80
CA VAL A 352 -2.49 26.66 12.62
C VAL A 352 -1.42 25.95 11.77
N THR A 353 -1.83 25.27 10.71
CA THR A 353 -0.96 24.57 9.77
C THR A 353 -0.20 25.52 8.84
N GLY A 354 -0.73 26.71 8.53
CA GLY A 354 0.01 27.71 7.74
C GLY A 354 1.30 28.14 8.44
N ALA A 355 1.24 28.32 9.77
CA ALA A 355 2.41 28.63 10.59
C ALA A 355 3.39 27.44 10.69
N LEU A 356 2.90 26.21 10.79
CA LEU A 356 3.74 25.00 10.81
C LEU A 356 4.35 24.66 9.44
N VAL A 357 3.69 25.02 8.33
CA VAL A 357 4.22 24.91 6.97
C VAL A 357 5.27 25.98 6.70
N ILE A 358 5.09 27.21 7.21
CA ILE A 358 6.12 28.26 7.13
C ILE A 358 7.33 27.91 8.02
N LEU A 359 7.10 27.41 9.25
CA LEU A 359 8.15 26.92 10.13
C LEU A 359 8.84 25.66 9.58
N GLY A 360 8.07 24.77 8.95
CA GLY A 360 8.57 23.58 8.27
C GLY A 360 9.33 23.89 6.99
N ALA A 361 8.94 24.94 6.25
CA ALA A 361 9.67 25.45 5.09
C ALA A 361 10.96 26.17 5.50
N ALA A 362 10.94 26.93 6.60
CA ALA A 362 12.14 27.52 7.20
C ALA A 362 13.09 26.43 7.71
N TRP A 363 12.57 25.39 8.36
CA TRP A 363 13.35 24.20 8.73
C TRP A 363 13.83 23.42 7.51
N ALA A 364 13.06 23.31 6.43
CA ALA A 364 13.48 22.61 5.21
C ALA A 364 14.65 23.29 4.48
N ILE A 365 14.97 24.55 4.80
CA ILE A 365 16.13 25.27 4.24
C ILE A 365 17.41 24.98 5.05
N ASP A 366 17.31 24.89 6.38
CA ASP A 366 18.48 24.66 7.26
C ASP A 366 18.71 23.18 7.64
N LEU A 367 17.65 22.38 7.66
CA LEU A 367 17.70 20.95 7.94
C LEU A 367 18.60 20.21 6.93
N PRO A 368 18.61 20.49 5.62
CA PRO A 368 19.57 19.89 4.68
C PRO A 368 21.04 20.22 5.00
N ARG A 369 21.33 21.39 5.60
CA ARG A 369 22.70 21.75 5.99
C ARG A 369 23.15 21.01 7.25
N LEU A 370 22.24 20.88 8.22
CA LEU A 370 22.48 20.16 9.47
C LEU A 370 22.50 18.64 9.24
N LEU A 371 21.65 18.16 8.35
CA LEU A 371 21.62 16.78 7.90
C LEU A 371 22.84 16.42 7.05
N LYS A 372 23.45 17.33 6.27
CA LYS A 372 24.71 17.04 5.56
C LYS A 372 25.86 16.59 6.48
N LEU A 373 25.82 16.95 7.77
CA LEU A 373 26.80 16.49 8.76
C LEU A 373 26.48 15.10 9.34
N LEU A 374 25.23 14.63 9.20
CA LEU A 374 24.73 13.39 9.81
C LEU A 374 24.29 12.34 8.78
N ILE A 375 23.97 12.76 7.56
CA ILE A 375 23.49 11.92 6.45
C ILE A 375 24.70 11.50 5.63
N PRO A 376 24.91 10.19 5.46
CA PRO A 376 25.95 9.69 4.57
C PRO A 376 25.81 10.25 3.15
N GLU A 377 26.93 10.59 2.51
CA GLU A 377 26.93 11.15 1.15
C GLU A 377 26.50 10.13 0.09
N SER A 378 26.70 8.83 0.33
CA SER A 378 26.27 7.78 -0.60
C SER A 378 24.84 7.31 -0.32
N SER A 379 24.06 7.11 -1.40
CA SER A 379 22.70 6.57 -1.32
C SER A 379 22.68 5.20 -0.64
N LEU A 380 23.72 4.39 -0.85
CA LEU A 380 23.87 3.08 -0.22
C LEU A 380 23.92 3.21 1.31
N SER A 381 24.78 4.08 1.84
CA SER A 381 24.96 4.26 3.28
C SER A 381 23.71 4.86 3.93
N LEU A 382 23.06 5.84 3.26
CA LEU A 382 21.78 6.36 3.71
C LEU A 382 20.69 5.28 3.68
N GLY A 383 20.66 4.46 2.64
CA GLY A 383 19.72 3.34 2.51
C GLY A 383 19.89 2.31 3.62
N LEU A 384 21.13 1.92 3.94
CA LEU A 384 21.45 1.04 5.06
C LEU A 384 21.08 1.64 6.42
N LEU A 385 21.34 2.93 6.62
CA LEU A 385 20.96 3.65 7.83
C LEU A 385 19.43 3.67 8.01
N LEU A 386 18.69 4.03 6.97
CA LEU A 386 17.22 4.02 6.99
C LEU A 386 16.69 2.62 7.26
N LEU A 387 17.25 1.59 6.64
CA LEU A 387 16.87 0.22 6.89
C LEU A 387 17.08 -0.15 8.36
N ALA A 388 18.26 0.12 8.92
CA ALA A 388 18.56 -0.13 10.33
C ALA A 388 17.62 0.61 11.28
N LEU A 389 17.39 1.91 11.04
CA LEU A 389 16.42 2.71 11.80
C LEU A 389 15.01 2.13 11.72
N GLY A 390 14.62 1.62 10.55
CA GLY A 390 13.36 0.95 10.33
C GLY A 390 13.17 -0.26 11.26
N PHE A 391 14.15 -1.17 11.30
CA PHE A 391 14.10 -2.34 12.20
C PHE A 391 14.12 -1.93 13.68
N VAL A 392 14.99 -0.99 14.07
CA VAL A 392 15.08 -0.50 15.45
C VAL A 392 13.77 0.11 15.90
N ALA A 393 13.14 0.96 15.07
CA ALA A 393 11.87 1.58 15.38
C ALA A 393 10.73 0.56 15.55
N LEU A 394 10.69 -0.48 14.71
CA LEU A 394 9.71 -1.56 14.85
C LEU A 394 9.88 -2.29 16.19
N VAL A 395 11.09 -2.74 16.50
CA VAL A 395 11.38 -3.48 17.73
C VAL A 395 11.11 -2.61 18.96
N ALA A 396 11.58 -1.36 18.95
CA ALA A 396 11.33 -0.41 20.02
C ALA A 396 9.82 -0.18 20.22
N GLY A 397 9.07 0.02 19.14
CA GLY A 397 7.62 0.18 19.19
C GLY A 397 6.91 -1.04 19.79
N VAL A 398 7.31 -2.26 19.42
CA VAL A 398 6.76 -3.50 19.99
C VAL A 398 7.12 -3.63 21.47
N VAL A 399 8.37 -3.37 21.86
CA VAL A 399 8.83 -3.47 23.26
C VAL A 399 8.14 -2.45 24.16
N ILE A 400 8.01 -1.19 23.71
CA ILE A 400 7.30 -0.13 24.44
C ILE A 400 5.85 -0.56 24.69
N ASN A 401 5.17 -1.02 23.65
CA ASN A 401 3.78 -1.47 23.74
C ASN A 401 3.62 -2.67 24.66
N TRP A 402 4.50 -3.66 24.54
CA TRP A 402 4.49 -4.85 25.39
C TRP A 402 4.69 -4.50 26.88
N ARG A 403 5.71 -3.69 27.21
CA ARG A 403 5.99 -3.29 28.61
C ARG A 403 4.87 -2.43 29.20
N LEU A 404 4.40 -1.44 28.47
CA LEU A 404 3.34 -0.55 28.96
C LEU A 404 1.97 -1.24 28.98
N GLY A 405 1.76 -2.28 28.16
CA GLY A 405 0.54 -3.09 28.19
C GLY A 405 0.39 -3.95 29.43
N GLN A 406 1.49 -4.47 29.97
CA GLN A 406 1.45 -5.26 31.19
C GLN A 406 1.03 -4.44 32.41
N SER A 407 1.33 -3.15 32.44
CA SER A 407 0.96 -2.27 33.57
C SER A 407 -0.54 -1.99 33.69
N THR A 408 -1.34 -2.26 32.66
CA THR A 408 -2.76 -1.89 32.62
C THR A 408 -3.73 -2.96 33.11
N ASP A 409 -3.28 -4.21 33.29
CA ASP A 409 -4.10 -5.26 33.90
C ASP A 409 -4.40 -4.99 35.40
N LEU A 410 -3.81 -3.95 35.99
CA LEU A 410 -3.94 -3.62 37.42
C LEU A 410 -4.93 -2.49 37.75
N VAL A 411 -5.46 -1.73 36.78
CA VAL A 411 -6.18 -0.48 37.13
C VAL A 411 -7.56 -0.29 36.48
N ASP A 412 -7.80 -0.72 35.24
CA ASP A 412 -9.07 -0.39 34.56
C ASP A 412 -9.61 -1.58 33.77
N SER A 413 -10.27 -2.50 34.46
CA SER A 413 -11.43 -3.15 33.83
C SER A 413 -12.43 -2.02 33.61
N PRO A 414 -12.82 -1.65 32.37
CA PRO A 414 -13.91 -0.71 32.20
C PRO A 414 -15.09 -1.24 33.01
N PRO A 415 -15.82 -0.40 33.76
CA PRO A 415 -17.08 -0.85 34.33
C PRO A 415 -17.87 -1.49 33.18
N PRO A 416 -18.54 -2.64 33.42
CA PRO A 416 -19.41 -3.23 32.41
C PRO A 416 -20.25 -2.08 31.83
N PHE A 417 -20.26 -1.97 30.50
CA PHE A 417 -21.09 -0.97 29.83
C PHE A 417 -22.44 -0.94 30.54
N PRO A 418 -22.96 0.24 30.96
CA PRO A 418 -24.28 0.28 31.56
C PRO A 418 -25.21 -0.46 30.62
N ASP A 419 -25.85 -1.51 31.14
CA ASP A 419 -26.76 -2.37 30.40
C ASP A 419 -27.62 -1.45 29.53
N VAL A 420 -27.43 -1.52 28.21
CA VAL A 420 -28.36 -0.87 27.31
C VAL A 420 -29.68 -1.56 27.61
N PRO A 421 -30.69 -0.87 28.19
CA PRO A 421 -31.93 -1.52 28.53
C PRO A 421 -32.47 -2.16 27.25
N PRO A 422 -33.00 -3.39 27.33
CA PRO A 422 -33.54 -4.07 26.17
C PRO A 422 -34.51 -3.13 25.44
N PRO A 423 -34.54 -3.15 24.10
CA PRO A 423 -35.48 -2.33 23.36
C PRO A 423 -36.89 -2.61 23.91
N LEU A 424 -37.58 -1.55 24.32
CA LEU A 424 -38.98 -1.63 24.69
C LEU A 424 -39.71 -2.16 23.45
N ILE A 425 -40.21 -3.39 23.56
CA ILE A 425 -41.12 -3.96 22.58
C ILE A 425 -42.45 -3.22 22.82
N GLU A 426 -42.78 -2.29 21.93
CA GLU A 426 -44.15 -1.76 21.78
C GLU A 426 -45.01 -2.70 20.93
#